data_AF-A0A538QKK2-F1
#
_entry.id   AF-A0A538QKK2-F1
#
_cell.length_a   1.000
_cell.length_b   1.000
_cell.length_c   1.000
_cell.angle_alpha   90.00
_cell.angle_beta   90.00
_cell.angle_gamma   90.00
#
_symmetry.space_group_name_H-M   'P 1'
#
loop_
_entity.id
_entity.type
_entity.pdbx_description
1 polymer ?
#
loop_
_entity_poly.entity_id
_entity_poly.type
_entity_poly.pdbx_seq_one_letter_code
_entity_poly.pdbx_strand_id
1 'polypeptide(L)'
;MIRFTVTVTVIVIAGAACASPRPFPLREPFLVDTDLHPVSVPCRPDPHAKDHRWICAPREYVSPFVWDQLDNLLFARVSRGLAVEVSGESRDVNSFDEVPDSAWFTNQPRTIIDDAADPGAPGACKPDELLPPEDQVDDDAWVIDHGKDNGSTLGFRIKVPGKGTYLMKADDEGKPERASAASVIGAAFYHAIGYYTSCEQIVVLRKAQLKLTGGLKVVDNDGISHPFDDKALDKVLATTTQLPGHLVRMQASKWLPGLPIGPFRYVGTRPDDPNDVIDHADRRELRGSRILSAWLDHWDAREQNSMDVWLASDPSDKRSSPGYVVHYIIDTSDTLGGVVSVDDMSRRLGHSYDFDVAEIFRSLGTFGA
;
A
#
# COMPACT_ATOMS: atom_id res chain seq x y z
N MET A 1 15.08 -22.03 -63.25
CA MET A 1 14.21 -22.41 -62.11
C MET A 1 15.08 -23.01 -61.03
N ILE A 2 15.44 -22.23 -60.01
CA ILE A 2 16.22 -22.70 -58.86
C ILE A 2 15.33 -22.48 -57.64
N ARG A 3 14.88 -23.58 -57.02
CA ARG A 3 14.11 -23.55 -55.78
C ARG A 3 15.11 -23.46 -54.63
N PHE A 4 15.08 -22.35 -53.88
CA PHE A 4 15.71 -22.25 -52.57
C PHE A 4 14.76 -22.86 -51.56
N THR A 5 15.11 -24.04 -51.04
CA THR A 5 14.44 -24.63 -49.88
C THR A 5 15.12 -24.07 -48.63
N VAL A 6 14.46 -23.15 -47.93
CA VAL A 6 14.91 -22.68 -46.61
C VAL A 6 14.44 -23.69 -45.59
N THR A 7 15.36 -24.53 -45.13
CA THR A 7 15.12 -25.45 -44.01
C THR A 7 15.25 -24.66 -42.72
N VAL A 8 14.12 -24.28 -42.10
CA VAL A 8 14.10 -23.72 -40.74
C VAL A 8 14.27 -24.89 -39.78
N THR A 9 15.47 -25.06 -39.23
CA THR A 9 15.72 -26.01 -38.14
C THR A 9 15.19 -25.40 -36.85
N VAL A 10 13.98 -25.78 -36.45
CA VAL A 10 13.47 -25.52 -35.10
C VAL A 10 14.20 -26.47 -34.15
N ILE A 11 15.15 -25.93 -33.38
CA ILE A 11 15.75 -26.67 -32.25
C ILE A 11 14.72 -26.69 -31.13
N VAL A 12 13.98 -27.80 -31.03
CA VAL A 12 13.16 -28.09 -29.85
C VAL A 12 14.11 -28.59 -28.76
N ILE A 13 14.50 -27.68 -27.86
CA ILE A 13 15.11 -28.08 -26.58
C ILE A 13 13.97 -28.66 -25.74
N ALA A 14 13.84 -29.97 -25.75
CA ALA A 14 13.00 -30.68 -24.79
C ALA A 14 13.64 -30.52 -23.40
N GLY A 15 13.25 -29.45 -22.70
CA GLY A 15 13.51 -29.32 -21.28
C GLY A 15 12.80 -30.46 -20.56
N ALA A 16 13.55 -31.47 -20.15
CA ALA A 16 13.06 -32.48 -19.24
C ALA A 16 12.72 -31.78 -17.92
N ALA A 17 11.46 -31.40 -17.75
CA ALA A 17 10.91 -31.08 -16.44
C ALA A 17 10.93 -32.37 -15.64
N CYS A 18 12.03 -32.60 -14.92
CA CYS A 18 12.13 -33.65 -13.92
C CYS A 18 11.18 -33.29 -12.77
N ALA A 19 9.90 -33.60 -12.94
CA ALA A 19 8.97 -33.76 -11.84
C ALA A 19 9.34 -35.06 -11.10
N SER A 20 10.47 -35.04 -10.39
CA SER A 20 10.78 -36.09 -9.42
C SER A 20 9.71 -36.02 -8.33
N PRO A 21 9.06 -37.15 -7.97
CA PRO A 21 8.18 -37.17 -6.82
C PRO A 21 8.97 -36.70 -5.60
N ARG A 22 8.49 -35.63 -4.97
CA ARG A 22 9.18 -35.05 -3.81
C ARG A 22 9.21 -36.09 -2.70
N PRO A 23 10.37 -36.40 -2.12
CA PRO A 23 10.37 -37.05 -0.82
C PRO A 23 9.55 -36.18 0.13
N PHE A 24 8.71 -36.80 0.97
CA PHE A 24 7.99 -36.07 2.02
C PHE A 24 8.97 -35.12 2.71
N PRO A 25 8.66 -33.82 2.80
CA PRO A 25 9.57 -32.88 3.41
C PRO A 25 9.79 -33.32 4.87
N LEU A 26 11.01 -33.76 5.17
CA LEU A 26 11.40 -34.29 6.48
C LEU A 26 11.65 -33.19 7.51
N ARG A 27 11.35 -31.93 7.17
CA ARG A 27 11.50 -30.78 8.06
C ARG A 27 10.15 -30.41 8.62
N GLU A 28 10.11 -30.12 9.92
CA GLU A 28 8.90 -29.59 10.56
C GLU A 28 8.49 -28.26 9.89
N PRO A 29 7.20 -28.05 9.65
CA PRO A 29 6.70 -26.78 9.13
C PRO A 29 6.95 -25.70 10.17
N PHE A 30 7.63 -24.63 9.77
CA PHE A 30 7.64 -23.42 10.58
C PHE A 30 6.33 -22.67 10.32
N LEU A 31 5.73 -22.19 11.42
CA LEU A 31 4.48 -21.42 11.39
C LEU A 31 4.74 -19.91 11.37
N VAL A 32 5.94 -19.49 11.77
CA VAL A 32 6.35 -18.09 11.89
C VAL A 32 7.71 -17.95 11.21
N ASP A 33 7.82 -17.02 10.26
CA ASP A 33 9.06 -16.66 9.60
C ASP A 33 9.98 -15.90 10.57
N THR A 34 11.27 -16.00 10.30
CA THR A 34 12.33 -15.35 11.06
C THR A 34 12.37 -13.83 10.88
N ASP A 35 11.65 -13.27 9.90
CA ASP A 35 11.64 -11.84 9.60
C ASP A 35 10.92 -10.97 10.65
N LEU A 36 10.20 -11.60 11.59
CA LEU A 36 9.64 -10.97 12.78
C LEU A 36 10.63 -10.88 13.96
N HIS A 37 11.82 -11.48 13.85
CA HIS A 37 12.82 -11.38 14.90
C HIS A 37 13.46 -9.99 14.95
N PRO A 38 13.58 -9.35 16.12
CA PRO A 38 14.29 -8.09 16.22
C PRO A 38 15.75 -8.22 15.79
N VAL A 39 16.14 -7.42 14.80
CA VAL A 39 17.52 -7.30 14.31
C VAL A 39 18.15 -5.99 14.73
N SER A 40 19.46 -6.02 14.91
CA SER A 40 20.24 -4.82 15.19
C SER A 40 20.69 -4.16 13.90
N VAL A 41 20.43 -2.86 13.77
CA VAL A 41 20.83 -2.06 12.61
C VAL A 41 21.74 -0.90 13.04
N PRO A 42 22.69 -0.48 12.20
CA PRO A 42 23.63 0.58 12.56
C PRO A 42 22.93 1.93 12.72
N CYS A 43 23.28 2.65 13.78
CA CYS A 43 22.83 4.02 14.00
C CYS A 43 23.53 4.99 13.05
N ARG A 44 22.78 5.96 12.53
CA ARG A 44 23.27 7.05 11.69
C ARG A 44 22.73 8.39 12.17
N PRO A 45 23.38 9.53 11.86
CA PRO A 45 22.79 10.83 12.12
C PRO A 45 21.48 10.99 11.34
N ASP A 46 20.45 11.54 12.00
CA ASP A 46 19.18 11.87 11.36
C ASP A 46 19.36 13.09 10.46
N PRO A 47 19.18 12.96 9.13
CA PRO A 47 19.36 14.06 8.19
C PRO A 47 18.34 15.20 8.38
N HIS A 48 17.23 14.95 9.07
CA HIS A 48 16.16 15.92 9.30
C HIS A 48 16.19 16.52 10.72
N ALA A 49 17.03 15.99 11.61
CA ALA A 49 17.12 16.51 12.97
C ALA A 49 17.96 17.79 13.03
N LYS A 50 17.41 18.84 13.65
CA LYS A 50 18.16 20.06 13.96
C LYS A 50 19.22 19.86 15.07
N ASP A 51 19.06 18.81 15.88
CA ASP A 51 19.81 18.62 17.13
C ASP A 51 20.76 17.40 17.12
N HIS A 52 21.32 17.00 15.95
CA HIS A 52 22.24 15.85 15.84
C HIS A 52 21.71 14.54 16.47
N ARG A 53 20.40 14.29 16.34
CA ARG A 53 19.81 13.04 16.82
C ARG A 53 20.26 11.86 15.95
N TRP A 54 20.34 10.69 16.55
CA TRP A 54 20.64 9.45 15.84
C TRP A 54 19.34 8.73 15.48
N ILE A 55 19.38 8.00 14.37
CA ILE A 55 18.35 7.06 13.92
C ILE A 55 19.01 5.71 13.72
N CYS A 56 18.50 4.70 14.43
CA CYS A 56 18.94 3.31 14.40
C CYS A 56 17.82 2.46 13.79
N ALA A 57 17.51 2.76 12.53
CA ALA A 57 16.50 2.09 11.72
C ALA A 57 17.01 2.03 10.27
N PRO A 58 16.46 1.13 9.43
CA PRO A 58 16.71 1.15 7.99
C PRO A 58 16.45 2.55 7.38
N ARG A 59 17.07 2.83 6.24
CA ARG A 59 16.99 4.12 5.56
C ARG A 59 15.60 4.36 5.01
N GLU A 60 15.14 5.60 5.05
CA GLU A 60 13.93 5.93 4.31
C GLU A 60 14.17 5.67 2.82
N TYR A 61 13.34 4.84 2.21
CA TYR A 61 13.29 4.68 0.77
C TYR A 61 12.28 5.68 0.22
N VAL A 62 12.66 6.40 -0.83
CA VAL A 62 11.75 7.29 -1.55
C VAL A 62 11.59 6.71 -2.93
N SER A 63 10.35 6.45 -3.33
CA SER A 63 9.98 6.11 -4.70
C SER A 63 9.66 7.39 -5.47
N PRO A 64 10.57 7.92 -6.31
CA PRO A 64 10.32 9.16 -7.03
C PRO A 64 9.27 8.90 -8.11
N PHE A 65 8.15 9.63 -8.08
CA PHE A 65 7.00 9.41 -8.97
C PHE A 65 7.38 9.26 -10.46
N VAL A 66 8.23 10.17 -10.96
CA VAL A 66 8.68 10.15 -12.36
C VAL A 66 9.56 8.93 -12.67
N TRP A 67 10.41 8.51 -11.71
CA TRP A 67 11.28 7.36 -11.90
C TRP A 67 10.49 6.05 -11.86
N ASP A 68 9.57 5.91 -10.91
CA ASP A 68 8.66 4.76 -10.82
C ASP A 68 7.85 4.58 -12.11
N GLN A 69 7.29 5.67 -12.65
CA GLN A 69 6.58 5.64 -13.92
C GLN A 69 7.49 5.24 -15.10
N LEU A 70 8.69 5.82 -15.19
CA LEU A 70 9.63 5.54 -16.28
C LEU A 70 10.14 4.09 -16.24
N ASP A 71 10.44 3.58 -15.05
CA ASP A 71 10.88 2.21 -14.84
C ASP A 71 9.80 1.22 -15.27
N ASN A 72 8.56 1.40 -14.78
CA ASN A 72 7.46 0.50 -15.09
C ASN A 72 7.01 0.52 -16.58
N LEU A 73 7.11 1.68 -17.25
CA LEU A 73 6.72 1.81 -18.66
C LEU A 73 7.80 1.34 -19.63
N LEU A 74 9.09 1.56 -19.32
CA LEU A 74 10.19 1.29 -20.24
C LEU A 74 11.16 0.24 -19.70
N PHE A 75 11.90 0.56 -18.63
CA PHE A 75 13.07 -0.23 -18.22
C PHE A 75 12.70 -1.62 -17.72
N ALA A 76 11.73 -1.73 -16.83
CA ALA A 76 11.26 -3.01 -16.30
C ALA A 76 10.72 -3.91 -17.42
N ARG A 77 10.08 -3.34 -18.46
CA ARG A 77 9.59 -4.11 -19.61
C ARG A 77 10.70 -4.61 -20.50
N VAL A 78 11.66 -3.75 -20.83
CA VAL A 78 12.84 -4.15 -21.60
C VAL A 78 13.64 -5.19 -20.83
N SER A 79 13.86 -4.97 -19.53
CA SER A 79 14.54 -5.90 -18.64
C SER A 79 13.84 -7.26 -18.62
N ARG A 80 12.52 -7.31 -18.36
CA ARG A 80 11.73 -8.56 -18.39
C ARG A 80 11.76 -9.25 -19.75
N GLY A 81 11.67 -8.50 -20.84
CA GLY A 81 11.73 -9.06 -22.20
C GLY A 81 13.09 -9.64 -22.58
N LEU A 82 14.17 -9.19 -21.92
CA LEU A 82 15.54 -9.69 -22.10
C LEU A 82 15.96 -10.67 -21.01
N ALA A 83 15.22 -10.72 -19.89
CA ALA A 83 15.51 -11.59 -18.77
C ALA A 83 15.17 -13.04 -19.13
N VAL A 84 16.04 -13.95 -18.71
CA VAL A 84 15.67 -15.37 -18.65
C VAL A 84 14.82 -15.54 -17.41
N GLU A 85 13.51 -15.63 -17.57
CA GLU A 85 12.61 -16.02 -16.49
C GLU A 85 12.93 -17.46 -16.09
N VAL A 86 13.72 -17.62 -15.04
CA VAL A 86 13.80 -18.87 -14.30
C VAL A 86 12.52 -18.98 -13.49
N SER A 87 11.46 -19.53 -14.09
CA SER A 87 10.24 -19.86 -13.37
C SER A 87 10.58 -20.77 -12.19
N GLY A 88 10.27 -20.33 -10.98
CA GLY A 88 10.56 -21.04 -9.74
C GLY A 88 9.38 -20.96 -8.78
N GLU A 89 9.26 -21.99 -7.94
CA GLU A 89 8.35 -21.93 -6.80
C GLU A 89 8.74 -20.80 -5.86
N SER A 90 7.74 -20.28 -5.15
CA SER A 90 7.96 -19.31 -4.10
C SER A 90 8.89 -19.86 -3.02
N ARG A 91 9.69 -18.98 -2.41
CA ARG A 91 10.78 -19.38 -1.50
C ARG A 91 10.44 -19.24 -0.01
N ASP A 92 9.37 -18.53 0.28
CA ASP A 92 8.80 -18.18 1.59
C ASP A 92 7.65 -19.12 1.99
N VAL A 93 7.81 -20.41 1.70
CA VAL A 93 6.81 -21.42 2.06
C VAL A 93 7.39 -22.45 3.02
N ASN A 94 6.54 -22.93 3.92
CA ASN A 94 6.89 -24.02 4.82
C ASN A 94 6.86 -25.38 4.11
N SER A 95 7.16 -26.46 4.85
CA SER A 95 7.16 -27.83 4.32
C SER A 95 5.79 -28.31 3.82
N PHE A 96 4.70 -27.62 4.15
CA PHE A 96 3.36 -27.91 3.64
C PHE A 96 2.96 -27.03 2.45
N ASP A 97 3.89 -26.25 1.90
CA ASP A 97 3.62 -25.30 0.82
C ASP A 97 2.67 -24.16 1.24
N GLU A 98 2.63 -23.86 2.55
CA GLU A 98 1.85 -22.75 3.11
C GLU A 98 2.75 -21.56 3.42
N VAL A 99 2.17 -20.36 3.42
CA VAL A 99 2.85 -19.13 3.85
C VAL A 99 2.80 -19.04 5.39
N PRO A 100 3.94 -19.02 6.08
CA PRO A 100 4.04 -18.76 7.52
C PRO A 100 3.65 -17.33 7.88
N ASP A 101 3.34 -17.07 9.15
CA ASP A 101 3.20 -15.71 9.67
C ASP A 101 4.54 -14.97 9.57
N SER A 102 4.54 -13.77 8.99
CA SER A 102 5.74 -13.01 8.66
C SER A 102 5.53 -11.51 8.79
N ALA A 103 6.58 -10.72 8.54
CA ALA A 103 6.51 -9.27 8.44
C ALA A 103 5.59 -8.75 7.31
N TRP A 104 5.19 -9.63 6.39
CA TRP A 104 4.39 -9.31 5.20
C TRP A 104 2.93 -9.77 5.30
N PHE A 105 2.69 -10.86 6.03
CA PHE A 105 1.43 -11.57 6.00
C PHE A 105 1.21 -12.38 7.28
N THR A 106 -0.02 -12.40 7.79
CA THR A 106 -0.45 -13.29 8.88
C THR A 106 -1.49 -14.26 8.36
N ASN A 107 -1.26 -15.56 8.52
CA ASN A 107 -2.19 -16.62 8.18
C ASN A 107 -3.34 -16.67 9.20
N GLN A 108 -4.32 -15.77 9.01
CA GLN A 108 -5.49 -15.67 9.87
C GLN A 108 -6.29 -17.00 9.85
N PRO A 109 -6.64 -17.59 11.01
CA PRO A 109 -7.43 -18.82 11.06
C PRO A 109 -8.82 -18.59 10.46
N ARG A 110 -9.01 -19.04 9.22
CA ARG A 110 -10.17 -18.75 8.35
C ARG A 110 -11.49 -19.42 8.73
N THR A 111 -11.66 -19.85 9.98
CA THR A 111 -12.76 -20.77 10.34
C THR A 111 -13.68 -20.27 11.45
N ILE A 112 -13.44 -19.10 12.02
CA ILE A 112 -14.39 -18.51 12.97
C ILE A 112 -14.58 -17.05 12.61
N ILE A 113 -15.65 -16.76 11.86
CA ILE A 113 -16.34 -15.48 12.00
C ILE A 113 -16.97 -15.59 13.38
N ASP A 114 -16.21 -15.22 14.41
CA ASP A 114 -16.74 -15.14 15.75
C ASP A 114 -17.43 -13.78 15.86
N ASP A 115 -18.74 -13.77 15.66
CA ASP A 115 -19.58 -12.58 15.86
C ASP A 115 -19.38 -11.96 17.27
N ALA A 116 -18.81 -12.71 18.23
CA ALA A 116 -18.45 -12.22 19.55
C ALA A 116 -16.99 -11.76 19.71
N ALA A 117 -16.06 -12.14 18.82
CA ALA A 117 -14.66 -11.71 18.85
C ALA A 117 -14.36 -10.54 17.91
N ASP A 118 -15.22 -10.26 16.93
CA ASP A 118 -15.19 -9.04 16.13
C ASP A 118 -16.33 -8.10 16.55
N PRO A 119 -16.11 -7.21 17.53
CA PRO A 119 -17.14 -6.31 18.05
C PRO A 119 -17.55 -5.19 17.06
N GLY A 120 -17.30 -5.35 15.76
CA GLY A 120 -17.74 -4.43 14.71
C GLY A 120 -16.68 -3.40 14.30
N ALA A 121 -15.39 -3.74 14.43
CA ALA A 121 -14.32 -2.87 13.94
C ALA A 121 -13.95 -3.27 12.50
N PRO A 122 -14.10 -2.37 11.49
CA PRO A 122 -13.82 -2.74 10.12
C PRO A 122 -12.33 -2.97 9.89
N GLY A 123 -11.97 -4.13 9.32
CA GLY A 123 -10.60 -4.42 8.91
C GLY A 123 -9.60 -4.38 10.07
N ALA A 124 -8.48 -3.69 9.90
CA ALA A 124 -7.39 -3.63 10.87
C ALA A 124 -7.65 -2.71 12.08
N CYS A 125 -8.87 -2.16 12.22
CA CYS A 125 -9.20 -1.26 13.32
C CYS A 125 -9.33 -1.99 14.65
N LYS A 126 -8.77 -1.39 15.71
CA LYS A 126 -9.05 -1.81 17.09
C LYS A 126 -10.21 -0.99 17.67
N PRO A 127 -10.99 -1.54 18.61
CA PRO A 127 -12.10 -0.81 19.23
C PRO A 127 -11.72 0.55 19.85
N ASP A 128 -10.52 0.67 20.40
CA ASP A 128 -9.99 1.90 20.98
C ASP A 128 -9.55 2.94 19.92
N GLU A 129 -9.35 2.52 18.68
CA GLU A 129 -8.99 3.35 17.52
C GLU A 129 -10.21 3.89 16.75
N LEU A 130 -11.41 3.37 16.99
CA LEU A 130 -12.63 3.86 16.33
C LEU A 130 -12.95 5.29 16.77
N LEU A 131 -13.13 6.21 15.83
CA LEU A 131 -13.51 7.58 16.12
C LEU A 131 -14.99 7.63 16.53
N PRO A 132 -15.34 8.47 17.52
CA PRO A 132 -16.73 8.62 17.96
C PRO A 132 -17.58 9.27 16.85
N PRO A 133 -18.91 9.03 16.85
CA PRO A 133 -19.83 9.71 15.95
C PRO A 133 -19.88 11.21 16.20
N GLU A 134 -20.38 11.96 15.22
CA GLU A 134 -20.36 13.42 15.20
C GLU A 134 -21.17 14.07 16.32
N ASP A 135 -22.13 13.38 16.91
CA ASP A 135 -22.93 13.90 18.03
C ASP A 135 -22.20 13.79 19.39
N GLN A 136 -21.11 13.04 19.44
CA GLN A 136 -20.28 12.81 20.63
C GLN A 136 -18.94 13.56 20.59
N VAL A 137 -18.74 14.42 19.59
CA VAL A 137 -17.53 15.22 19.43
C VAL A 137 -17.86 16.69 19.62
N ASP A 138 -17.26 17.26 20.67
CA ASP A 138 -17.33 18.69 20.98
C ASP A 138 -16.71 19.54 19.86
N ASP A 139 -17.13 20.79 19.78
CA ASP A 139 -16.51 21.76 18.89
C ASP A 139 -15.03 21.96 19.27
N ASP A 140 -14.19 22.19 18.25
CA ASP A 140 -12.73 22.34 18.35
C ASP A 140 -11.97 21.14 18.97
N ALA A 141 -12.61 19.98 19.13
CA ALA A 141 -12.00 18.81 19.77
C ALA A 141 -10.88 18.15 18.94
N TRP A 142 -10.99 18.16 17.62
CA TRP A 142 -10.02 17.50 16.73
C TRP A 142 -9.07 18.54 16.13
N VAL A 143 -7.78 18.40 16.45
CA VAL A 143 -6.77 19.40 16.05
C VAL A 143 -6.15 19.02 14.73
N ILE A 144 -6.33 19.87 13.71
CA ILE A 144 -5.60 19.77 12.45
C ILE A 144 -4.19 20.31 12.65
N ASP A 145 -3.18 19.51 12.30
CA ASP A 145 -1.77 19.88 12.48
C ASP A 145 -0.91 19.76 11.23
N HIS A 146 -1.48 19.34 10.09
CA HIS A 146 -0.81 19.25 8.79
C HIS A 146 -1.84 19.15 7.65
N GLY A 147 -1.65 19.83 6.52
CA GLY A 147 -2.45 19.58 5.31
C GLY A 147 -1.90 18.36 4.57
N LYS A 148 -2.73 17.53 3.91
CA LYS A 148 -2.21 16.34 3.23
C LYS A 148 -1.30 16.73 2.06
N ASP A 149 -0.02 16.42 2.18
CA ASP A 149 0.96 16.64 1.11
C ASP A 149 0.75 15.61 -0.01
N ASN A 150 0.91 16.07 -1.25
CA ASN A 150 0.91 15.25 -2.47
C ASN A 150 -0.34 14.34 -2.67
N GLY A 151 -0.44 13.76 -3.87
CA GLY A 151 -1.51 12.86 -4.29
C GLY A 151 -2.66 13.57 -5.02
N SER A 152 -3.67 12.78 -5.39
CA SER A 152 -4.87 13.21 -6.11
C SER A 152 -5.97 13.72 -5.18
N THR A 153 -6.09 13.10 -4.00
CA THR A 153 -7.16 13.38 -3.04
C THR A 153 -6.76 14.45 -2.03
N LEU A 154 -7.67 15.40 -1.81
CA LEU A 154 -7.58 16.43 -0.79
C LEU A 154 -7.76 15.84 0.62
N GLY A 155 -7.07 16.41 1.60
CA GLY A 155 -7.12 15.89 2.96
C GLY A 155 -6.29 16.69 3.96
N PHE A 156 -6.28 16.22 5.19
CA PHE A 156 -5.51 16.83 6.28
C PHE A 156 -5.29 15.84 7.42
N ARG A 157 -4.25 16.06 8.22
CA ARG A 157 -3.94 15.24 9.39
C ARG A 157 -4.57 15.85 10.63
N ILE A 158 -5.23 15.01 11.43
CA ILE A 158 -5.81 15.37 12.71
C ILE A 158 -5.14 14.62 13.87
N LYS A 159 -5.14 15.28 15.03
CA LYS A 159 -4.88 14.69 16.34
C LYS A 159 -6.19 14.61 17.12
N VAL A 160 -6.57 13.40 17.47
CA VAL A 160 -7.78 13.10 18.24
C VAL A 160 -7.41 12.81 19.69
N PRO A 161 -8.00 13.51 20.67
CA PRO A 161 -7.76 13.26 22.10
C PRO A 161 -7.96 11.79 22.47
N GLY A 162 -6.97 11.21 23.16
CA GLY A 162 -7.01 9.80 23.60
C GLY A 162 -6.90 8.75 22.49
N LYS A 163 -7.02 9.13 21.21
CA LYS A 163 -7.02 8.21 20.07
C LYS A 163 -5.84 8.38 19.12
N GLY A 164 -5.02 9.43 19.24
CA GLY A 164 -3.81 9.60 18.46
C GLY A 164 -4.03 10.31 17.12
N THR A 165 -3.21 10.00 16.12
CA THR A 165 -3.18 10.73 14.83
C THR A 165 -3.89 9.96 13.72
N TYR A 166 -4.61 10.68 12.86
CA TYR A 166 -5.32 10.15 11.69
C TYR A 166 -5.08 11.07 10.48
N LEU A 167 -5.00 10.48 9.29
CA LEU A 167 -5.06 11.19 8.02
C LEU A 167 -6.50 11.16 7.50
N MET A 168 -7.08 12.34 7.33
CA MET A 168 -8.40 12.52 6.76
C MET A 168 -8.28 12.68 5.25
N LYS A 169 -9.03 11.89 4.47
CA LYS A 169 -9.13 12.03 3.01
C LYS A 169 -10.58 12.31 2.61
N ALA A 170 -10.76 13.26 1.70
CA ALA A 170 -12.05 13.59 1.11
C ALA A 170 -12.46 12.53 0.07
N ASP A 171 -13.76 12.39 -0.18
CA ASP A 171 -14.25 11.83 -1.43
C ASP A 171 -14.00 12.83 -2.59
N ASP A 172 -14.04 12.33 -3.83
CA ASP A 172 -13.92 13.17 -5.00
C ASP A 172 -15.21 13.95 -5.29
N GLU A 173 -15.05 15.14 -5.86
CA GLU A 173 -16.16 15.96 -6.33
C GLU A 173 -17.03 15.18 -7.34
N GLY A 174 -18.33 15.17 -7.10
CA GLY A 174 -19.31 14.50 -7.97
C GLY A 174 -19.32 12.96 -7.90
N LYS A 175 -18.52 12.34 -7.03
CA LYS A 175 -18.46 10.87 -6.86
C LYS A 175 -18.70 10.50 -5.39
N PRO A 176 -19.93 10.70 -4.88
CA PRO A 176 -20.22 10.53 -3.46
C PRO A 176 -19.90 9.12 -2.98
N GLU A 177 -19.30 9.04 -1.79
CA GLU A 177 -18.93 7.84 -1.04
C GLU A 177 -17.89 6.91 -1.70
N ARG A 178 -17.46 7.19 -2.93
CA ARG A 178 -16.64 6.26 -3.72
C ARG A 178 -15.30 5.95 -3.06
N ALA A 179 -14.44 6.97 -2.89
CA ALA A 179 -13.07 6.78 -2.41
C ALA A 179 -13.04 6.32 -0.94
N SER A 180 -13.89 6.89 -0.10
CA SER A 180 -14.01 6.52 1.31
C SER A 180 -14.54 5.10 1.52
N ALA A 181 -15.56 4.66 0.76
CA ALA A 181 -16.04 3.28 0.83
C ALA A 181 -14.99 2.30 0.31
N ALA A 182 -14.37 2.60 -0.84
CA ALA A 182 -13.30 1.79 -1.43
C ALA A 182 -12.14 1.60 -0.46
N SER A 183 -11.71 2.67 0.22
CA SER A 183 -10.62 2.58 1.20
C SER A 183 -10.96 1.62 2.34
N VAL A 184 -12.12 1.76 2.98
CA VAL A 184 -12.51 0.90 4.12
C VAL A 184 -12.70 -0.55 3.68
N ILE A 185 -13.45 -0.77 2.59
CA ILE A 185 -13.74 -2.12 2.08
C ILE A 185 -12.46 -2.80 1.60
N GLY A 186 -11.64 -2.10 0.81
CA GLY A 186 -10.37 -2.63 0.31
C GLY A 186 -9.41 -2.99 1.45
N ALA A 187 -9.22 -2.09 2.43
CA ALA A 187 -8.35 -2.35 3.57
C ALA A 187 -8.86 -3.53 4.42
N ALA A 188 -10.18 -3.68 4.56
CA ALA A 188 -10.79 -4.81 5.23
C ALA A 188 -10.58 -6.13 4.48
N PHE A 189 -10.69 -6.15 3.14
CA PHE A 189 -10.41 -7.35 2.35
C PHE A 189 -8.94 -7.79 2.44
N TYR A 190 -8.00 -6.85 2.29
CA TYR A 190 -6.57 -7.14 2.47
C TYR A 190 -6.30 -7.68 3.88
N HIS A 191 -6.86 -7.05 4.91
CA HIS A 191 -6.72 -7.49 6.29
C HIS A 191 -7.29 -8.89 6.53
N ALA A 192 -8.52 -9.15 6.07
CA ALA A 192 -9.19 -10.43 6.25
C ALA A 192 -8.45 -11.59 5.56
N ILE A 193 -7.72 -11.31 4.49
CA ILE A 193 -6.90 -12.32 3.79
C ILE A 193 -5.58 -12.56 4.52
N GLY A 194 -5.06 -11.57 5.25
CA GLY A 194 -3.88 -11.68 6.09
C GLY A 194 -2.83 -10.58 5.90
N TYR A 195 -3.05 -9.60 5.02
CA TYR A 195 -2.10 -8.50 4.81
C TYR A 195 -2.22 -7.44 5.90
N TYR A 196 -1.11 -6.80 6.24
CA TYR A 196 -1.13 -5.63 7.10
C TYR A 196 -1.69 -4.42 6.37
N THR A 197 -2.67 -3.76 6.97
CA THR A 197 -3.26 -2.51 6.49
C THR A 197 -3.35 -1.49 7.63
N SER A 198 -3.56 -0.22 7.28
CA SER A 198 -3.99 0.80 8.25
C SER A 198 -5.43 0.55 8.70
N CYS A 199 -5.76 0.99 9.91
CA CYS A 199 -7.16 1.11 10.31
C CYS A 199 -7.83 2.22 9.49
N GLU A 200 -8.70 1.80 8.58
CA GLU A 200 -9.50 2.67 7.71
C GLU A 200 -10.95 2.68 8.19
N GLN A 201 -11.50 3.87 8.40
CA GLN A 201 -12.88 4.03 8.82
C GLN A 201 -13.56 5.23 8.13
N ILE A 202 -14.87 5.13 7.95
CA ILE A 202 -15.69 6.25 7.50
C ILE A 202 -16.07 7.08 8.73
N VAL A 203 -15.91 8.39 8.62
CA VAL A 203 -16.32 9.32 9.66
C VAL A 203 -17.19 10.41 9.08
N VAL A 204 -18.16 10.83 9.87
CA VAL A 204 -19.02 11.97 9.58
C VAL A 204 -18.65 13.08 10.56
N LEU A 205 -18.55 14.31 10.09
CA LEU A 205 -18.15 15.43 10.94
C LEU A 205 -18.78 16.76 10.52
N ARG A 206 -18.77 17.71 11.46
CA ARG A 206 -19.03 19.13 11.26
C ARG A 206 -17.71 19.89 11.24
N LYS A 207 -17.61 20.94 10.42
CA LYS A 207 -16.45 21.86 10.44
C LYS A 207 -16.14 22.36 11.86
N ALA A 208 -17.17 22.63 12.67
CA ALA A 208 -17.03 23.15 14.03
C ALA A 208 -16.22 22.24 14.98
N GLN A 209 -16.08 20.96 14.67
CA GLN A 209 -15.31 20.00 15.47
C GLN A 209 -13.79 20.07 15.19
N LEU A 210 -13.40 20.78 14.12
CA LEU A 210 -12.04 20.85 13.63
C LEU A 210 -11.38 22.17 14.05
N LYS A 211 -10.23 22.06 14.70
CA LYS A 211 -9.41 23.20 15.09
C LYS A 211 -8.12 23.27 14.29
N LEU A 212 -7.93 24.34 13.52
CA LEU A 212 -6.68 24.58 12.80
C LEU A 212 -5.56 25.04 13.73
N THR A 213 -4.41 24.37 13.65
CA THR A 213 -3.15 24.90 14.20
C THR A 213 -2.71 26.10 13.35
N GLY A 214 -2.08 27.10 13.96
CA GLY A 214 -1.60 28.29 13.24
C GLY A 214 -0.41 27.98 12.32
N GLY A 215 -0.39 28.59 11.14
CA GLY A 215 0.76 28.57 10.23
C GLY A 215 0.99 27.25 9.48
N LEU A 216 -0.05 26.42 9.34
CA LEU A 216 0.03 25.17 8.60
C LEU A 216 0.30 25.39 7.12
N LYS A 217 0.97 24.40 6.53
CA LYS A 217 1.32 24.36 5.12
C LYS A 217 0.96 23.00 4.53
N VAL A 218 0.81 22.97 3.23
CA VAL A 218 0.66 21.78 2.40
C VAL A 218 1.61 21.89 1.21
N VAL A 219 2.21 20.79 0.79
CA VAL A 219 3.05 20.70 -0.41
C VAL A 219 2.27 20.00 -1.50
N ASP A 220 2.17 20.62 -2.68
CA ASP A 220 1.52 20.02 -3.84
C ASP A 220 2.45 19.09 -4.62
N ASN A 221 1.91 18.41 -5.64
CA ASN A 221 2.65 17.46 -6.47
C ASN A 221 3.82 18.09 -7.24
N ASP A 222 3.84 19.42 -7.41
CA ASP A 222 4.93 20.16 -8.04
C ASP A 222 6.03 20.55 -7.02
N GLY A 223 5.87 20.15 -5.75
CA GLY A 223 6.78 20.49 -4.67
C GLY A 223 6.61 21.92 -4.14
N ILE A 224 5.53 22.61 -4.52
CA ILE A 224 5.26 23.98 -4.11
C ILE A 224 4.47 23.98 -2.80
N SER A 225 4.95 24.78 -1.85
CA SER A 225 4.31 24.90 -0.53
C SER A 225 3.26 26.01 -0.52
N HIS A 226 2.05 25.66 -0.08
CA HIS A 226 0.91 26.55 0.06
C HIS A 226 0.44 26.62 1.53
N PRO A 227 -0.14 27.73 2.00
CA PRO A 227 -0.81 27.77 3.30
C PRO A 227 -1.98 26.79 3.36
N PHE A 228 -2.14 26.11 4.50
CA PHE A 228 -3.34 25.34 4.81
C PHE A 228 -4.16 26.09 5.88
N ASP A 229 -4.94 27.06 5.42
CA ASP A 229 -5.78 27.94 6.24
C ASP A 229 -7.26 27.54 6.21
N ASP A 230 -8.14 28.35 6.82
CA ASP A 230 -9.58 28.07 6.88
C ASP A 230 -10.23 27.95 5.49
N LYS A 231 -9.74 28.71 4.51
CA LYS A 231 -10.21 28.64 3.12
C LYS A 231 -9.77 27.34 2.46
N ALA A 232 -8.54 26.88 2.72
CA ALA A 232 -8.09 25.58 2.25
C ALA A 232 -8.92 24.45 2.88
N LEU A 233 -9.20 24.53 4.19
CA LEU A 233 -10.07 23.57 4.87
C LEU A 233 -11.48 23.57 4.26
N ASP A 234 -12.10 24.73 4.05
CA ASP A 234 -13.41 24.84 3.41
C ASP A 234 -13.43 24.20 2.02
N LYS A 235 -12.35 24.36 1.25
CA LYS A 235 -12.23 23.69 -0.05
C LYS A 235 -12.24 22.17 0.10
N VAL A 236 -11.49 21.61 1.05
CA VAL A 236 -11.49 20.16 1.31
C VAL A 236 -12.90 19.69 1.68
N LEU A 237 -13.54 20.37 2.63
CA LEU A 237 -14.86 19.98 3.14
C LEU A 237 -15.97 20.17 2.11
N ALA A 238 -15.85 21.13 1.20
CA ALA A 238 -16.81 21.33 0.10
C ALA A 238 -16.66 20.29 -1.03
N THR A 239 -15.46 19.70 -1.19
CA THR A 239 -15.17 18.72 -2.24
C THR A 239 -15.75 17.34 -1.91
N THR A 240 -15.74 16.96 -0.63
CA THR A 240 -16.16 15.63 -0.19
C THR A 240 -17.70 15.47 -0.20
N THR A 241 -18.17 14.24 0.03
CA THR A 241 -19.59 13.92 0.11
C THR A 241 -20.31 14.72 1.20
N GLN A 242 -21.30 15.51 0.78
CA GLN A 242 -22.15 16.30 1.66
C GLN A 242 -23.33 15.46 2.18
N LEU A 243 -23.66 15.61 3.45
CA LEU A 243 -24.78 14.95 4.13
C LEU A 243 -25.75 15.99 4.74
N PRO A 244 -27.00 15.59 5.05
CA PRO A 244 -27.96 16.49 5.71
C PRO A 244 -27.40 17.10 7.01
N GLY A 245 -27.80 18.34 7.31
CA GLY A 245 -27.39 19.01 8.55
C GLY A 245 -25.97 19.61 8.53
N HIS A 246 -25.45 19.95 7.34
CA HIS A 246 -24.08 20.47 7.15
C HIS A 246 -22.99 19.51 7.63
N LEU A 247 -23.29 18.21 7.52
CA LEU A 247 -22.36 17.13 7.79
C LEU A 247 -21.61 16.79 6.52
N VAL A 248 -20.37 16.35 6.69
CA VAL A 248 -19.55 15.83 5.59
C VAL A 248 -19.00 14.47 5.96
N ARG A 249 -18.91 13.60 4.96
CA ARG A 249 -18.28 12.29 5.08
C ARG A 249 -16.81 12.37 4.69
N MET A 250 -15.94 11.71 5.43
CA MET A 250 -14.53 11.56 5.11
C MET A 250 -14.05 10.15 5.44
N GLN A 251 -12.96 9.74 4.81
CA GLN A 251 -12.16 8.61 5.26
C GLN A 251 -11.20 9.08 6.35
N ALA A 252 -11.08 8.33 7.44
CA ALA A 252 -10.03 8.48 8.43
C ALA A 252 -9.10 7.25 8.40
N SER A 253 -7.83 7.49 8.11
CA SER A 253 -6.76 6.49 8.11
C SER A 253 -5.89 6.65 9.35
N LYS A 254 -5.79 5.62 10.18
CA LYS A 254 -4.99 5.63 11.40
C LYS A 254 -3.49 5.72 11.09
N TRP A 255 -2.78 6.59 11.82
CA TRP A 255 -1.33 6.66 11.71
C TRP A 255 -0.67 5.36 12.21
N LEU A 256 0.25 4.81 11.41
CA LEU A 256 0.91 3.54 11.69
C LEU A 256 1.78 3.62 12.97
N PRO A 257 1.92 2.51 13.72
CA PRO A 257 2.43 2.54 15.09
C PRO A 257 3.95 2.79 15.21
N GLY A 258 4.74 2.49 14.18
CA GLY A 258 6.20 2.61 14.21
C GLY A 258 6.75 3.87 13.56
N LEU A 259 7.98 3.75 13.04
CA LEU A 259 8.62 4.75 12.21
C LEU A 259 8.40 4.39 10.73
N PRO A 260 7.60 5.15 9.98
CA PRO A 260 7.49 4.98 8.53
C PRO A 260 8.86 5.20 7.88
N ILE A 261 9.29 4.27 7.02
CA ILE A 261 10.58 4.32 6.31
C ILE A 261 10.40 4.23 4.79
N GLY A 262 9.22 4.64 4.31
CA GLY A 262 8.87 4.72 2.90
C GLY A 262 8.21 3.45 2.36
N PRO A 263 7.92 3.38 1.06
CA PRO A 263 7.31 2.19 0.46
C PRO A 263 8.25 0.98 0.42
N PHE A 264 7.71 -0.21 0.14
CA PHE A 264 8.52 -1.37 -0.31
C PHE A 264 8.48 -1.53 -1.82
N ARG A 265 9.52 -2.16 -2.36
CA ARG A 265 9.59 -2.58 -3.76
C ARG A 265 8.88 -3.92 -3.95
N TYR A 266 8.41 -4.23 -5.16
CA TYR A 266 7.86 -5.57 -5.47
C TYR A 266 8.91 -6.58 -5.97
N VAL A 267 10.17 -6.16 -6.07
CA VAL A 267 11.29 -6.97 -6.58
C VAL A 267 12.57 -6.70 -5.78
N GLY A 268 13.46 -7.68 -5.77
CA GLY A 268 14.73 -7.60 -5.05
C GLY A 268 14.53 -7.71 -3.54
N THR A 269 15.48 -7.19 -2.78
CA THR A 269 15.38 -7.08 -1.32
C THR A 269 15.76 -5.68 -0.88
N ARG A 270 15.50 -5.41 0.39
CA ARG A 270 15.89 -4.25 1.16
C ARG A 270 17.28 -4.48 1.76
N PRO A 271 18.34 -3.91 1.17
CA PRO A 271 19.72 -4.27 1.50
C PRO A 271 20.18 -3.81 2.89
N ASP A 272 19.42 -2.94 3.54
CA ASP A 272 19.69 -2.43 4.89
C ASP A 272 18.77 -3.01 5.97
N ASP A 273 17.99 -4.04 5.63
CA ASP A 273 17.24 -4.86 6.57
C ASP A 273 17.82 -6.30 6.59
N PRO A 274 18.48 -6.71 7.69
CA PRO A 274 18.99 -8.08 7.83
C PRO A 274 17.92 -9.18 7.75
N ASN A 275 16.65 -8.87 7.99
CA ASN A 275 15.55 -9.84 7.89
C ASN A 275 15.07 -10.04 6.45
N ASP A 276 15.35 -9.12 5.54
CA ASP A 276 14.83 -9.20 4.18
C ASP A 276 15.79 -9.94 3.23
N VAL A 277 15.68 -11.27 3.30
CA VAL A 277 16.61 -12.20 2.63
C VAL A 277 15.99 -12.95 1.45
N ILE A 278 14.68 -12.81 1.23
CA ILE A 278 13.94 -13.44 0.14
C ILE A 278 13.57 -12.36 -0.87
N ASP A 279 13.96 -12.56 -2.12
CA ASP A 279 13.58 -11.65 -3.20
C ASP A 279 12.05 -11.50 -3.22
N HIS A 280 11.57 -10.26 -3.21
CA HIS A 280 10.16 -9.93 -3.20
C HIS A 280 9.41 -10.54 -4.39
N ALA A 281 10.07 -10.73 -5.53
CA ALA A 281 9.49 -11.41 -6.69
C ALA A 281 9.28 -12.92 -6.46
N ASP A 282 10.01 -13.51 -5.51
CA ASP A 282 9.93 -14.91 -5.09
C ASP A 282 8.97 -15.13 -3.92
N ARG A 283 8.39 -14.06 -3.35
CA ARG A 283 7.46 -14.17 -2.24
C ARG A 283 6.05 -14.59 -2.67
N ARG A 284 5.49 -15.64 -2.07
CA ARG A 284 4.14 -16.16 -2.35
C ARG A 284 3.08 -15.15 -1.94
N GLU A 285 3.20 -14.48 -0.80
CA GLU A 285 2.24 -13.45 -0.41
C GLU A 285 2.25 -12.26 -1.38
N LEU A 286 3.39 -11.83 -1.92
CA LEU A 286 3.40 -10.74 -2.90
C LEU A 286 2.85 -11.17 -4.27
N ARG A 287 3.11 -12.41 -4.68
CA ARG A 287 2.45 -13.00 -5.87
C ARG A 287 0.94 -13.11 -5.65
N GLY A 288 0.50 -13.46 -4.44
CA GLY A 288 -0.91 -13.52 -4.04
C GLY A 288 -1.56 -12.13 -3.99
N SER A 289 -0.84 -11.12 -3.50
CA SER A 289 -1.34 -9.75 -3.38
C SER A 289 -1.61 -9.16 -4.77
N ARG A 290 -0.82 -9.52 -5.78
CA ARG A 290 -1.08 -9.18 -7.19
C ARG A 290 -2.44 -9.72 -7.67
N ILE A 291 -2.79 -10.96 -7.33
CA ILE A 291 -4.07 -11.55 -7.72
C ILE A 291 -5.22 -10.84 -7.00
N LEU A 292 -5.05 -10.58 -5.70
CA LEU A 292 -6.03 -9.85 -4.92
C LEU A 292 -6.25 -8.42 -5.44
N SER A 293 -5.16 -7.74 -5.78
CA SER A 293 -5.20 -6.39 -6.37
C SER A 293 -5.96 -6.40 -7.70
N ALA A 294 -5.73 -7.41 -8.56
CA ALA A 294 -6.49 -7.55 -9.80
C ALA A 294 -7.97 -7.85 -9.56
N TRP A 295 -8.31 -8.63 -8.53
CA TRP A 295 -9.71 -8.95 -8.20
C TRP A 295 -10.48 -7.75 -7.63
N LEU A 296 -9.84 -6.95 -6.78
CA LEU A 296 -10.42 -5.72 -6.20
C LEU A 296 -10.37 -4.52 -7.15
N ASP A 297 -9.76 -4.69 -8.33
CA ASP A 297 -9.41 -3.59 -9.23
C ASP A 297 -8.59 -2.49 -8.52
N HIS A 298 -7.63 -2.91 -7.68
CA HIS A 298 -6.64 -2.03 -7.06
C HIS A 298 -5.56 -1.66 -8.09
N TRP A 299 -5.95 -0.86 -9.08
CA TRP A 299 -5.07 -0.53 -10.21
C TRP A 299 -3.86 0.31 -9.80
N ASP A 300 -3.98 1.10 -8.73
CA ASP A 300 -2.89 1.93 -8.20
C ASP A 300 -2.03 1.20 -7.14
N ALA A 301 -1.96 -0.14 -7.16
CA ALA A 301 -1.11 -0.93 -6.27
C ALA A 301 0.42 -0.81 -6.59
N ARG A 302 0.90 0.39 -6.88
CA ARG A 302 2.31 0.73 -7.08
C ARG A 302 3.04 0.78 -5.75
N GLU A 303 4.37 0.76 -5.77
CA GLU A 303 5.16 0.80 -4.54
C GLU A 303 4.79 2.02 -3.68
N GLN A 304 4.48 3.17 -4.27
CA GLN A 304 4.08 4.38 -3.53
C GLN A 304 2.83 4.21 -2.63
N ASN A 305 1.98 3.22 -2.91
CA ASN A 305 0.80 2.88 -2.11
C ASN A 305 1.06 1.66 -1.20
N SER A 306 2.32 1.45 -0.83
CA SER A 306 2.72 0.60 0.27
C SER A 306 3.52 1.39 1.31
N MET A 307 3.72 0.80 2.49
CA MET A 307 4.50 1.42 3.55
C MET A 307 5.26 0.40 4.39
N ASP A 308 6.57 0.53 4.39
CA ASP A 308 7.44 -0.10 5.37
C ASP A 308 7.43 0.71 6.67
N VAL A 309 7.26 -0.01 7.77
CA VAL A 309 7.29 0.57 9.11
C VAL A 309 8.31 -0.17 9.96
N TRP A 310 9.30 0.56 10.47
CA TRP A 310 10.22 0.05 11.48
C TRP A 310 9.53 0.02 12.85
N LEU A 311 9.43 -1.19 13.42
CA LEU A 311 8.95 -1.44 14.77
C LEU A 311 10.15 -1.69 15.69
N ALA A 312 10.60 -0.61 16.34
CA ALA A 312 11.63 -0.69 17.38
C ALA A 312 11.13 -1.52 18.57
N SER A 313 12.02 -2.31 19.17
CA SER A 313 11.72 -3.10 20.37
C SER A 313 11.49 -2.22 21.59
N ASP A 314 12.08 -1.02 21.62
CA ASP A 314 11.78 -0.01 22.64
C ASP A 314 10.57 0.85 22.18
N PRO A 315 9.42 0.73 22.84
CA PRO A 315 8.22 1.49 22.48
C PRO A 315 8.34 2.99 22.77
N SER A 316 9.30 3.39 23.62
CA SER A 316 9.54 4.80 23.96
C SER A 316 10.39 5.53 22.92
N ASP A 317 11.17 4.80 22.13
CA ASP A 317 11.98 5.34 21.04
C ASP A 317 11.83 4.51 19.77
N LYS A 318 10.89 4.94 18.91
CA LYS A 318 10.63 4.35 17.59
C LYS A 318 11.81 4.41 16.62
N ARG A 319 12.88 5.15 16.96
CA ARG A 319 14.09 5.28 16.15
C ARG A 319 15.24 4.45 16.68
N SER A 320 15.01 3.65 17.71
CA SER A 320 16.02 2.79 18.33
C SER A 320 16.10 1.42 17.64
N SER A 321 17.20 0.72 17.96
CA SER A 321 17.49 -0.65 17.57
C SER A 321 17.69 -1.47 18.86
N PRO A 322 17.33 -2.77 18.89
CA PRO A 322 16.87 -3.61 17.79
C PRO A 322 15.37 -3.42 17.46
N GLY A 323 14.95 -3.93 16.30
CA GLY A 323 13.57 -3.89 15.82
C GLY A 323 13.41 -4.73 14.54
N TYR A 324 12.26 -4.67 13.90
CA TYR A 324 12.01 -5.33 12.61
C TYR A 324 11.11 -4.45 11.74
N VAL A 325 11.10 -4.70 10.42
CA VAL A 325 10.23 -3.99 9.48
C VAL A 325 8.91 -4.76 9.33
N VAL A 326 7.80 -4.05 9.19
CA VAL A 326 6.49 -4.59 8.79
C VAL A 326 6.01 -3.88 7.54
N HIS A 327 5.44 -4.65 6.62
CA HIS A 327 5.09 -4.19 5.27
C HIS A 327 3.57 -4.03 5.15
N TYR A 328 3.11 -2.78 5.03
CA TYR A 328 1.69 -2.45 4.96
C TYR A 328 1.25 -2.17 3.52
N ILE A 329 0.07 -2.69 3.16
CA ILE A 329 -0.71 -2.21 2.02
C ILE A 329 -1.52 -1.00 2.50
N ILE A 330 -1.37 0.13 1.81
CA ILE A 330 -2.10 1.35 2.11
C ILE A 330 -2.79 1.87 0.85
N ASP A 331 -3.56 2.95 1.02
CA ASP A 331 -4.23 3.66 -0.08
C ASP A 331 -5.12 2.82 -1.00
N THR A 332 -5.99 2.02 -0.40
CA THR A 332 -7.00 1.21 -1.10
C THR A 332 -8.18 2.03 -1.64
N SER A 333 -8.08 3.36 -1.67
CA SER A 333 -9.14 4.28 -2.10
C SER A 333 -9.42 4.21 -3.62
N ASP A 334 -8.48 3.67 -4.37
CA ASP A 334 -8.55 3.42 -5.81
C ASP A 334 -9.00 1.99 -6.16
N THR A 335 -9.48 1.21 -5.19
CA THR A 335 -10.15 -0.07 -5.44
C THR A 335 -11.60 0.13 -5.92
N LEU A 336 -12.22 -0.93 -6.42
CA LEU A 336 -13.67 -1.00 -6.69
C LEU A 336 -14.19 0.09 -7.63
N GLY A 337 -13.46 0.37 -8.72
CA GLY A 337 -13.78 1.45 -9.66
C GLY A 337 -13.11 2.77 -9.31
N GLY A 338 -11.90 2.70 -8.74
CA GLY A 338 -10.91 3.79 -8.73
C GLY A 338 -10.78 4.46 -10.09
N VAL A 339 -10.74 5.79 -10.12
CA VAL A 339 -10.60 6.53 -11.37
C VAL A 339 -9.71 7.74 -11.18
N VAL A 340 -8.90 8.02 -12.20
CA VAL A 340 -8.12 9.26 -12.29
C VAL A 340 -8.95 10.39 -12.89
N SER A 341 -8.43 11.63 -12.82
CA SER A 341 -9.07 12.82 -13.39
C SER A 341 -9.15 12.79 -14.92
N VAL A 342 -8.33 11.98 -15.58
CA VAL A 342 -8.29 11.84 -17.04
C VAL A 342 -9.22 10.70 -17.47
N ASP A 343 -10.39 11.04 -18.04
CA ASP A 343 -11.44 10.08 -18.39
C ASP A 343 -10.96 8.95 -19.33
N ASP A 344 -10.16 9.28 -20.34
CA ASP A 344 -9.63 8.28 -21.29
C ASP A 344 -8.70 7.26 -20.62
N MET A 345 -7.94 7.66 -19.60
CA MET A 345 -7.14 6.74 -18.80
C MET A 345 -8.06 5.87 -17.95
N SER A 346 -9.03 6.48 -17.27
CA SER A 346 -10.00 5.80 -16.40
C SER A 346 -10.75 4.66 -17.10
N ARG A 347 -11.08 4.81 -18.38
CA ARG A 347 -11.74 3.76 -19.18
C ARG A 347 -10.88 2.51 -19.42
N ARG A 348 -9.56 2.62 -19.26
CA ARG A 348 -8.59 1.55 -19.54
C ARG A 348 -8.02 0.91 -18.28
N LEU A 349 -8.21 1.54 -17.11
CA LEU A 349 -7.81 0.99 -15.82
C LEU A 349 -8.45 -0.40 -15.62
N GLY A 350 -7.70 -1.31 -14.99
CA GLY A 350 -8.10 -2.71 -14.82
C GLY A 350 -8.06 -3.57 -16.09
N HIS A 351 -7.92 -2.98 -17.29
CA HIS A 351 -7.97 -3.71 -18.57
C HIS A 351 -6.65 -3.72 -19.35
N SER A 352 -5.95 -2.58 -19.41
CA SER A 352 -4.70 -2.47 -20.17
C SER A 352 -3.77 -1.45 -19.52
N TYR A 353 -2.46 -1.61 -19.71
CA TYR A 353 -1.49 -0.62 -19.29
C TYR A 353 -1.57 0.65 -20.16
N ASP A 354 -1.14 1.79 -19.60
CA ASP A 354 -1.02 3.07 -20.35
C ASP A 354 -0.33 2.86 -21.69
N PHE A 355 0.78 2.12 -21.68
CA PHE A 355 1.47 1.63 -22.87
C PHE A 355 1.43 0.10 -22.91
N ASP A 356 0.58 -0.49 -23.74
CA ASP A 356 0.49 -1.94 -23.93
C ASP A 356 0.82 -2.32 -25.37
N VAL A 357 2.03 -2.81 -25.61
CA VAL A 357 2.53 -3.13 -26.95
C VAL A 357 1.69 -4.22 -27.61
N ALA A 358 1.25 -5.23 -26.86
CA ALA A 358 0.47 -6.33 -27.41
C ALA A 358 -0.91 -5.85 -27.85
N GLU A 359 -1.61 -5.08 -27.02
CA GLU A 359 -2.91 -4.50 -27.38
C GLU A 359 -2.79 -3.44 -28.49
N ILE A 360 -1.72 -2.63 -28.50
CA ILE A 360 -1.45 -1.68 -29.60
C ILE A 360 -1.28 -2.43 -30.92
N PHE A 361 -0.44 -3.48 -30.97
CA PHE A 361 -0.24 -4.24 -32.20
C PHE A 361 -1.46 -5.07 -32.58
N ARG A 362 -2.20 -5.58 -31.60
CA ARG A 362 -3.48 -6.25 -31.83
C ARG A 362 -4.47 -5.29 -32.50
N SER A 363 -4.71 -4.13 -31.88
CA SER A 363 -5.59 -3.09 -32.44
C SER A 363 -5.13 -2.63 -33.82
N LEU A 364 -3.82 -2.47 -34.03
CA LEU A 364 -3.25 -2.14 -35.34
C LEU A 364 -3.51 -3.25 -36.38
N GLY A 365 -3.35 -4.51 -35.99
CA GLY A 365 -3.57 -5.68 -36.86
C GLY A 365 -5.05 -6.01 -37.10
N THR A 366 -5.93 -5.68 -36.15
CA THR A 366 -7.38 -5.90 -36.24
C THR A 366 -8.14 -4.67 -36.73
N PHE A 367 -7.45 -3.54 -36.97
CA PHE A 367 -8.03 -2.23 -37.27
C PHE A 367 -9.05 -1.76 -36.21
N GLY A 368 -8.76 -2.06 -34.94
CA GLY A 368 -9.61 -1.71 -33.81
C GLY A 368 -10.79 -2.65 -33.56
N ALA A 369 -10.80 -3.83 -34.19
CA ALA A 369 -11.77 -4.90 -33.94
C ALA A 369 -11.37 -5.81 -32.77
#